data_AF-A0A134ALF2-F1
#
_entry.id   AF-A0A134ALF2-F1
#
_cell.length_a   1.000
_cell.length_b   1.000
_cell.length_c   1.000
_cell.angle_alpha   90.00
_cell.angle_beta   90.00
_cell.angle_gamma   90.00
#
_symmetry.space_group_name_H-M   'P 1'
#
loop_
_entity.id
_entity.type
_entity.pdbx_description
1 polymer ?
#
loop_
_entity_poly.entity_id
_entity_poly.type
_entity_poly.pdbx_seq_one_letter_code
_entity_poly.pdbx_strand_id
1 'polypeptide(L)'
;MSKLSNSIEDFLTELIFESGGVVEIQRSKISDQFNCAPSQINYVLTTRFTPFKGYYVESRRGGGGYIRIVKVKIEDDDERLERFLDFVGDSITKNNSDDLLEELVRLKKVTRREMELMKVSLSDRSLSQCENRNELRADLLKNMLLVIFS
;
A
#
# COMPACT_ATOMS: atom_id res chain seq x y z
N MET A 1 7.18 -0.85 12.27
CA MET A 1 5.72 -0.99 12.12
C MET A 1 5.18 -1.81 13.28
N SER A 2 3.92 -1.59 13.71
CA SER A 2 3.38 -2.29 14.88
C SER A 2 3.09 -3.75 14.56
N LYS A 3 3.41 -4.65 15.50
CA LYS A 3 3.07 -6.08 15.38
C LYS A 3 1.58 -6.30 15.10
N LEU A 4 0.73 -5.43 15.64
CA LEU A 4 -0.72 -5.47 15.47
C LEU A 4 -1.16 -5.28 14.02
N SER A 5 -0.63 -4.27 13.32
CA SER A 5 -0.99 -4.04 11.90
C SER A 5 -0.64 -5.25 11.05
N ASN A 6 0.52 -5.86 11.29
CA ASN A 6 0.97 -7.04 10.57
C ASN A 6 0.06 -8.24 10.88
N SER A 7 -0.32 -8.47 12.14
CA SER A 7 -1.24 -9.55 12.50
C SER A 7 -2.63 -9.40 11.86
N ILE A 8 -3.15 -8.18 11.74
CA ILE A 8 -4.42 -7.92 11.04
C ILE A 8 -4.26 -8.16 9.54
N GLU A 9 -3.13 -7.72 8.95
CA GLU A 9 -2.81 -7.95 7.53
C GLU A 9 -2.71 -9.44 7.20
N ASP A 10 -1.98 -10.22 8.00
CA ASP A 10 -1.80 -11.66 7.83
C ASP A 10 -3.16 -12.37 7.89
N PHE A 11 -3.98 -12.06 8.89
CA PHE A 11 -5.31 -12.62 9.06
C PHE A 11 -6.23 -12.31 7.88
N LEU A 12 -6.30 -11.05 7.44
CA LEU A 12 -7.13 -10.67 6.31
C LEU A 12 -6.64 -11.32 5.01
N THR A 13 -5.32 -11.47 4.84
CA THR A 13 -4.73 -12.12 3.66
C THR A 13 -5.11 -13.60 3.60
N GLU A 14 -5.03 -14.31 4.72
CA GLU A 14 -5.46 -15.71 4.83
C GLU A 14 -6.95 -15.85 4.53
N LEU A 15 -7.78 -15.01 5.14
CA LEU A 15 -9.23 -15.02 4.93
C LEU A 15 -9.63 -14.75 3.47
N ILE A 16 -8.95 -13.82 2.80
CA ILE A 16 -9.15 -13.54 1.36
C ILE A 16 -8.75 -14.76 0.52
N PHE A 17 -7.64 -15.40 0.85
CA PHE A 17 -7.15 -16.58 0.13
C PHE A 17 -8.13 -17.76 0.24
N GLU A 18 -8.58 -18.07 1.45
CA GLU A 18 -9.56 -19.13 1.72
C GLU A 18 -10.90 -18.87 1.03
N SER A 19 -11.28 -17.59 0.89
CA SER A 19 -12.53 -17.17 0.24
C SER A 19 -12.42 -17.07 -1.29
N GLY A 20 -11.32 -17.53 -1.90
CA GLY A 20 -11.14 -17.50 -3.35
C GLY A 20 -10.88 -16.11 -3.93
N GLY A 21 -10.39 -15.17 -3.12
CA GLY A 21 -9.98 -13.84 -3.54
C GLY A 21 -10.98 -12.71 -3.25
N VAL A 22 -12.12 -12.99 -2.63
CA VAL A 22 -13.10 -11.96 -2.22
C VAL A 22 -13.60 -12.24 -0.82
N VAL A 23 -13.58 -11.23 0.05
CA VAL A 23 -14.16 -11.32 1.39
C VAL A 23 -14.98 -10.10 1.74
N GLU A 24 -16.04 -10.30 2.51
CA GLU A 24 -16.78 -9.24 3.19
C GLU A 24 -16.61 -9.36 4.70
N ILE A 25 -16.17 -8.27 5.32
CA ILE A 25 -15.94 -8.19 6.77
C ILE A 25 -16.76 -7.04 7.37
N GLN A 26 -17.02 -7.14 8.67
CA GLN A 26 -17.53 -6.03 9.46
C GLN A 26 -16.38 -5.41 10.25
N ARG A 27 -16.20 -4.09 10.13
CA ARG A 27 -15.12 -3.36 10.81
C ARG A 27 -15.14 -3.60 12.32
N SER A 28 -16.33 -3.58 12.93
CA SER A 28 -16.53 -3.82 14.36
C SER A 28 -16.08 -5.22 14.76
N LYS A 29 -16.47 -6.25 14.02
CA LYS A 29 -16.08 -7.64 14.32
C LYS A 29 -14.57 -7.84 14.32
N ILE A 30 -13.87 -7.28 13.33
CA ILE A 30 -12.40 -7.39 13.27
C ILE A 30 -11.76 -6.55 14.38
N SER A 31 -12.26 -5.35 14.65
CA SER A 31 -11.72 -4.53 15.74
C SER A 31 -11.88 -5.20 17.11
N ASP A 32 -13.03 -5.86 17.35
CA ASP A 32 -13.31 -6.59 18.58
C ASP A 32 -12.41 -7.84 18.70
N GLN A 33 -12.25 -8.60 17.61
CA GLN A 33 -11.38 -9.79 17.57
C GLN A 33 -9.92 -9.46 17.91
N PHE A 34 -9.41 -8.34 17.40
CA PHE A 34 -8.03 -7.89 17.66
C PHE A 34 -7.92 -6.93 18.87
N ASN A 35 -9.01 -6.72 19.60
CA ASN A 35 -9.12 -5.83 20.75
C ASN A 35 -8.50 -4.44 20.49
N CYS A 36 -8.88 -3.82 19.37
CA CYS A 36 -8.33 -2.55 18.89
C CYS A 36 -9.43 -1.57 18.46
N ALA A 37 -9.06 -0.31 18.22
CA ALA A 37 -10.02 0.69 17.75
C ALA A 37 -10.40 0.46 16.26
N PRO A 38 -11.64 0.78 15.83
CA PRO A 38 -12.04 0.66 14.42
C PRO A 38 -11.16 1.45 13.43
N SER A 39 -10.52 2.53 13.88
CA SER A 39 -9.55 3.30 13.08
C SER A 39 -8.32 2.49 12.69
N GLN A 40 -7.92 1.51 13.52
CA GLN A 40 -6.80 0.61 13.23
C GLN A 40 -7.09 -0.24 11.99
N ILE A 41 -8.33 -0.72 11.83
CA ILE A 41 -8.75 -1.49 10.65
C ILE A 41 -8.67 -0.61 9.41
N ASN A 42 -9.14 0.64 9.48
CA ASN A 42 -9.00 1.58 8.37
C ASN A 42 -7.54 1.81 8.00
N TYR A 43 -6.68 2.04 8.99
CA TYR A 43 -5.25 2.24 8.74
C TYR A 43 -4.66 1.04 7.98
N VAL A 44 -4.92 -0.19 8.43
CA VAL A 44 -4.46 -1.42 7.76
C VAL A 44 -5.00 -1.49 6.32
N LEU A 45 -6.30 -1.26 6.11
CA LEU A 45 -6.89 -1.28 4.77
C LEU A 45 -6.26 -0.25 3.84
N THR A 46 -6.09 0.99 4.31
CA THR A 46 -5.53 2.08 3.50
C THR A 46 -4.03 1.94 3.19
N THR A 47 -3.30 1.10 3.92
CA THR A 47 -1.84 0.95 3.77
C THR A 47 -1.39 -0.41 3.22
N ARG A 48 -2.20 -1.46 3.40
CA ARG A 48 -1.87 -2.84 3.02
C ARG A 48 -2.71 -3.38 1.88
N PHE A 49 -3.97 -2.98 1.82
CA PHE A 49 -4.95 -3.44 0.84
C PHE A 49 -5.23 -2.35 -0.19
N THR A 50 -4.18 -1.88 -0.85
CA THR A 50 -4.23 -0.80 -1.84
C THR A 50 -4.30 -1.35 -3.28
N PRO A 51 -4.79 -0.56 -4.25
CA PRO A 51 -4.82 -0.94 -5.67
C PRO A 51 -3.46 -1.38 -6.22
N PHE A 52 -2.39 -0.63 -5.93
CA PHE A 52 -1.04 -0.98 -6.39
C PHE A 52 -0.49 -2.28 -5.77
N LYS A 53 -1.03 -2.72 -4.62
CA LYS A 53 -0.73 -4.03 -4.00
C LYS A 53 -1.65 -5.15 -4.52
N GLY A 54 -2.47 -4.87 -5.54
CA GLY A 54 -3.41 -5.80 -6.16
C GLY A 54 -4.65 -6.05 -5.31
N TYR A 55 -5.16 -5.02 -4.62
CA TYR A 55 -6.39 -5.11 -3.84
C TYR A 55 -7.35 -3.97 -4.17
N TYR A 56 -8.64 -4.29 -4.25
CA TYR A 56 -9.71 -3.32 -4.35
C TYR A 56 -10.57 -3.40 -3.08
N VAL A 57 -10.81 -2.24 -2.45
CA VAL A 57 -11.53 -2.15 -1.17
C VAL A 57 -12.73 -1.22 -1.33
N GLU A 58 -13.92 -1.74 -1.06
CA GLU A 58 -15.16 -0.98 -0.98
C GLU A 58 -15.69 -0.97 0.45
N SER A 59 -16.37 0.10 0.83
CA SER A 59 -17.04 0.17 2.14
C SER A 59 -18.45 0.73 2.03
N ARG A 60 -19.38 0.13 2.76
CA ARG A 60 -20.76 0.59 2.89
C ARG A 60 -21.02 1.01 4.34
N ARG A 61 -21.56 2.21 4.54
CA ARG A 61 -21.96 2.74 5.88
C ARG A 61 -23.44 2.44 6.17
N GLY A 62 -23.81 2.35 7.45
CA GLY A 62 -25.19 2.13 7.92
C GLY A 62 -25.35 0.91 8.84
N GLY A 63 -26.57 0.65 9.31
CA GLY A 63 -26.89 -0.55 10.10
C GLY A 63 -26.77 -1.80 9.24
N GLY A 64 -25.66 -2.54 9.40
CA GLY A 64 -25.26 -3.63 8.51
C GLY A 64 -24.14 -3.27 7.52
N GLY A 65 -23.42 -2.17 7.75
CA GLY A 65 -22.25 -1.80 6.96
C GLY A 65 -21.19 -2.90 6.90
N TYR A 66 -20.48 -2.98 5.77
CA TYR A 66 -19.43 -3.95 5.52
C TYR A 66 -18.26 -3.31 4.79
N ILE A 67 -17.13 -4.01 4.78
CA ILE A 67 -15.97 -3.73 3.96
C ILE A 67 -15.77 -4.95 3.06
N ARG A 68 -15.77 -4.74 1.76
CA ARG A 68 -15.48 -5.77 0.77
C ARG A 68 -14.06 -5.59 0.29
N ILE A 69 -13.25 -6.64 0.37
CA ILE A 69 -11.85 -6.66 -0.10
C ILE A 69 -11.77 -7.70 -1.21
N VAL A 70 -11.26 -7.27 -2.36
CA VAL A 70 -11.12 -8.09 -3.57
C VAL A 70 -9.64 -8.15 -3.95
N LYS A 71 -9.09 -9.36 -4.10
CA LYS A 71 -7.76 -9.56 -4.69
C LYS A 71 -7.89 -9.44 -6.20
N VAL A 72 -7.20 -8.47 -6.78
CA VAL A 72 -7.15 -8.24 -8.22
C VAL A 72 -5.88 -8.91 -8.76
N LYS A 73 -6.04 -9.73 -9.80
CA LYS A 73 -4.90 -10.20 -10.59
C LYS A 73 -4.52 -9.09 -11.55
N ILE A 74 -3.37 -8.46 -11.28
CA ILE A 74 -2.75 -7.54 -12.23
C ILE A 74 -1.68 -8.36 -12.95
N GLU A 75 -1.91 -8.69 -14.21
CA GLU A 75 -1.00 -9.54 -15.00
C GLU A 75 -0.06 -8.71 -15.87
N ASP A 76 -0.49 -7.52 -16.27
CA ASP A 76 0.23 -6.64 -17.18
C ASP A 76 1.07 -5.58 -16.44
N ASP A 77 2.25 -5.28 -16.99
CA ASP A 77 3.18 -4.33 -16.40
C ASP A 77 2.76 -2.87 -16.62
N ASP A 78 2.07 -2.57 -17.72
CA ASP A 78 1.53 -1.23 -17.98
C ASP A 78 0.42 -0.90 -16.96
N GLU A 79 -0.52 -1.84 -16.72
CA GLU A 79 -1.56 -1.67 -15.70
C GLU A 79 -0.94 -1.51 -14.29
N ARG A 80 0.13 -2.25 -13.97
CA ARG A 80 0.85 -2.07 -12.69
C ARG A 80 1.44 -0.67 -12.58
N LEU A 81 2.14 -0.22 -13.62
CA LEU A 81 2.78 1.09 -13.64
C LEU A 81 1.74 2.18 -13.41
N GLU A 82 0.59 2.15 -14.10
CA GLU A 82 -0.51 3.10 -13.90
C GLU A 82 -0.96 3.13 -12.43
N ARG A 83 -1.16 1.97 -11.79
CA ARG A 83 -1.54 1.91 -10.37
C ARG A 83 -0.48 2.49 -9.43
N PHE A 84 0.80 2.27 -9.72
CA PHE A 84 1.89 2.86 -8.95
C PHE A 84 1.91 4.38 -9.12
N LEU A 85 1.79 4.88 -10.36
CA LEU A 85 1.76 6.32 -10.65
C LEU A 85 0.55 7.00 -9.97
N ASP A 86 -0.62 6.39 -10.02
CA ASP A 86 -1.84 6.85 -9.32
C ASP A 86 -1.63 6.92 -7.81
N PHE A 87 -1.00 5.91 -7.20
CA PHE A 87 -0.72 5.91 -5.77
C PHE A 87 0.29 7.00 -5.38
N VAL A 88 1.27 7.28 -6.23
CA VAL A 88 2.25 8.36 -6.00
C VAL A 88 1.57 9.72 -6.08
N GLY A 89 0.68 9.94 -7.06
CA GLY A 89 -0.03 11.21 -7.25
C GLY A 89 0.93 12.40 -7.35
N ASP A 90 0.50 13.60 -6.98
CA ASP A 90 1.34 14.81 -7.04
C ASP A 90 2.23 14.99 -5.82
N SER A 91 2.02 14.21 -4.76
CA SER A 91 2.75 14.35 -3.50
C SER A 91 2.74 13.05 -2.73
N ILE A 92 3.91 12.59 -2.29
CA ILE A 92 4.03 11.36 -1.50
C ILE A 92 4.88 11.56 -0.25
N THR A 93 4.39 11.03 0.87
CA THR A 93 5.15 11.01 2.13
C THR A 93 6.29 10.02 2.06
N LYS A 94 7.33 10.25 2.86
CA LYS A 94 8.47 9.34 2.99
C LYS A 94 8.06 7.90 3.38
N ASN A 95 7.05 7.76 4.23
CA ASN A 95 6.58 6.43 4.62
C ASN A 95 5.83 5.71 3.48
N ASN A 96 5.00 6.43 2.72
CA ASN A 96 4.30 5.85 1.58
C ASN A 96 5.27 5.50 0.44
N SER A 97 6.32 6.31 0.22
CA SER A 97 7.35 5.95 -0.74
C SER A 97 8.11 4.71 -0.29
N ASP A 98 8.47 4.61 1.00
CA ASP A 98 9.13 3.41 1.54
C ASP A 98 8.26 2.16 1.33
N ASP A 99 6.96 2.25 1.64
CA ASP A 99 6.00 1.15 1.44
C ASP A 99 5.85 0.74 -0.04
N LEU A 100 5.95 1.69 -0.98
CA LEU A 100 5.96 1.40 -2.42
C LEU A 100 7.26 0.71 -2.85
N LEU A 101 8.40 1.14 -2.32
CA LEU A 101 9.70 0.54 -2.66
C LEU A 101 9.81 -0.91 -2.15
N GLU A 102 9.27 -1.20 -0.97
CA GLU A 102 9.15 -2.59 -0.47
C GLU A 102 8.27 -3.44 -1.39
N GLU A 103 7.22 -2.85 -1.97
CA GLU A 103 6.36 -3.54 -2.93
C GLU A 103 7.12 -3.90 -4.22
N LEU A 104 7.94 -2.99 -4.74
CA LEU A 104 8.78 -3.27 -5.91
C LEU A 104 9.78 -4.41 -5.65
N VAL A 105 10.33 -4.51 -4.44
CA VAL A 105 11.17 -5.65 -4.03
C VAL A 105 10.36 -6.94 -3.98
N ARG A 106 9.15 -6.91 -3.43
CA ARG A 106 8.25 -8.07 -3.39
C ARG A 106 7.92 -8.58 -4.79
N LEU A 107 7.66 -7.67 -5.71
CA LEU A 107 7.42 -7.96 -7.14
C LEU A 107 8.70 -8.33 -7.92
N LYS A 108 9.88 -8.32 -7.26
CA LYS A 108 11.20 -8.58 -7.87
C LYS A 108 11.55 -7.62 -9.02
N LYS A 109 10.95 -6.42 -9.03
CA LYS A 109 11.26 -5.34 -9.98
C LYS A 109 12.54 -4.59 -9.61
N VAL A 110 12.88 -4.57 -8.32
CA VAL A 110 14.15 -4.05 -7.80
C VAL A 110 14.73 -4.99 -6.76
N THR A 111 16.04 -4.98 -6.61
CA THR A 111 16.75 -5.68 -5.54
C THR A 111 16.66 -4.90 -4.23
N ARG A 112 16.92 -5.58 -3.10
CA ARG A 112 17.03 -4.91 -1.79
C ARG A 112 18.08 -3.80 -1.78
N ARG A 113 19.18 -3.98 -2.51
CA ARG A 113 20.25 -2.96 -2.58
C ARG A 113 19.78 -1.71 -3.32
N GLU A 114 19.09 -1.86 -4.45
CA GLU A 114 18.51 -0.73 -5.20
C GLU A 114 17.45 -0.01 -4.36
N MET A 115 16.59 -0.78 -3.68
CA MET A 115 15.58 -0.22 -2.77
C MET A 115 16.21 0.66 -1.68
N GLU A 116 17.26 0.20 -1.01
CA GLU A 116 17.95 0.98 0.02
C GLU A 116 18.58 2.26 -0.54
N LEU A 117 19.17 2.20 -1.75
CA LEU A 117 19.68 3.41 -2.43
C LEU A 117 18.56 4.41 -2.71
N MET A 118 17.42 3.93 -3.22
CA MET A 118 16.25 4.77 -3.49
C MET A 118 15.70 5.39 -2.19
N LYS A 119 15.57 4.62 -1.09
CA LYS A 119 15.11 5.12 0.22
C LYS A 119 16.00 6.24 0.75
N VAL A 120 17.32 6.09 0.64
CA VAL A 120 18.26 7.13 1.06
C VAL A 120 18.05 8.38 0.20
N SER A 121 17.98 8.26 -1.12
CA SER A 121 17.78 9.39 -2.04
C SER A 121 16.46 10.14 -1.80
N LEU A 122 15.39 9.42 -1.45
CA LEU A 122 14.06 10.00 -1.20
C LEU A 122 13.84 10.43 0.26
N SER A 123 14.81 10.23 1.14
CA SER A 123 14.66 10.53 2.57
C SER A 123 14.49 12.04 2.84
N ASP A 124 13.84 12.37 3.96
CA ASP A 124 13.72 13.78 4.40
C ASP A 124 15.06 14.46 4.63
N ARG A 125 16.11 13.69 4.93
CA ARG A 125 17.48 14.19 5.09
C ARG A 125 18.08 14.61 3.75
N SER A 126 17.95 13.76 2.73
CA SER A 126 18.45 14.03 1.38
C SER A 126 17.72 15.21 0.73
N LEU A 127 16.43 15.37 1.03
CA LEU A 127 15.59 16.45 0.53
C LEU A 127 15.50 17.65 1.49
N SER A 128 16.39 17.75 2.48
CA SER A 128 16.26 18.71 3.59
C SER A 128 16.25 20.19 3.20
N GLN A 129 16.83 20.54 2.05
CA GLN A 129 16.90 21.92 1.55
C GLN A 129 15.74 22.28 0.62
N CYS A 130 14.83 21.35 0.34
CA CYS A 130 13.68 21.59 -0.53
C CYS A 130 12.46 21.99 0.31
N GLU A 131 11.72 23.00 -0.12
CA GLU A 131 10.47 23.39 0.54
C GLU A 131 9.37 22.34 0.28
N ASN A 132 9.21 21.92 -0.98
CA ASN A 132 8.18 20.98 -1.42
C ASN A 132 8.69 19.52 -1.45
N ARG A 133 9.18 19.02 -0.33
CA ARG A 133 9.84 17.69 -0.25
C ARG A 133 8.98 16.54 -0.76
N ASN A 134 7.69 16.54 -0.45
CA ASN A 134 6.79 15.45 -0.84
C ASN A 134 6.44 15.46 -2.33
N GLU A 135 6.34 16.64 -2.95
CA GLU A 135 6.10 16.79 -4.39
C GLU A 135 7.35 16.38 -5.17
N LEU A 136 8.52 16.89 -4.78
CA LEU A 136 9.79 16.48 -5.40
C LEU A 136 10.03 14.98 -5.26
N ARG A 137 9.68 14.39 -4.10
CA ARG A 137 9.74 12.94 -3.90
C ARG A 137 8.82 12.20 -4.88
N ALA A 138 7.62 12.70 -5.11
CA ALA A 138 6.67 12.11 -6.05
C ALA A 138 7.25 12.13 -7.47
N ASP A 139 7.80 13.27 -7.92
CA ASP A 139 8.41 13.39 -9.25
C ASP A 139 9.61 12.45 -9.43
N LEU A 140 10.52 12.40 -8.46
CA LEU A 140 11.66 11.48 -8.50
C LEU A 140 11.19 10.02 -8.59
N LEU A 141 10.19 9.64 -7.78
CA LEU A 141 9.69 8.27 -7.74
C LEU A 141 8.95 7.89 -9.03
N LYS A 142 8.14 8.80 -9.60
CA LYS A 142 7.50 8.59 -10.92
C LYS A 142 8.55 8.30 -12.00
N ASN A 143 9.62 9.09 -12.06
CA ASN A 143 10.68 8.88 -13.05
C ASN A 143 11.43 7.55 -12.84
N MET A 144 11.68 7.15 -11.58
CA MET A 144 12.25 5.84 -11.28
C MET A 144 11.32 4.70 -11.75
N LEU A 145 10.02 4.83 -11.52
CA LEU A 145 9.02 3.85 -11.95
C LEU A 145 9.02 3.68 -13.47
N LEU A 146 9.07 4.77 -14.24
CA LEU A 146 9.15 4.70 -15.70
C LEU A 146 10.35 3.87 -16.18
N VAL A 147 11.50 3.94 -15.50
CA VAL A 147 12.70 3.14 -15.84
C VAL A 147 12.58 1.69 -15.36
N ILE A 148 11.93 1.45 -14.22
CA ILE A 148 11.76 0.10 -13.66
C ILE A 148 10.79 -0.74 -14.50
N PHE A 149 9.81 -0.09 -15.12
CA PHE A 149 8.79 -0.72 -15.95
C PHE A 149 9.06 -0.61 -17.46
N SER A 150 10.17 0.02 -17.88
CA SER A 150 10.60 0.07 -19.30
C SER A 150 11.26 -1.21 -19.80
#